data_AF-A0A0F9E6R4-F1
#
_entry.id   AF-A0A0F9E6R4-F1
#
_cell.length_a   1.000
_cell.length_b   1.000
_cell.length_c   1.000
_cell.angle_alpha   90.00
_cell.angle_beta   90.00
_cell.angle_gamma   90.00
#
_symmetry.space_group_name_H-M   'P 1'
#
loop_
_entity.id
_entity.type
_entity.pdbx_description
1 polymer ?
#
loop_
_entity_poly.entity_id
_entity_poly.type
_entity_poly.pdbx_seq_one_letter_code
_entity_poly.pdbx_strand_id
1 'polypeptide(L)'
;MPQGVGEAGSKWFTLEEVLTLRRHFDSEGSAAKEYLPYKPEGAPAKIVAVANFKGGSGKTTTCAHLAMSAALDGYKVLVIDLDSQASMTSLLGGRVDDEWQTVFPLIARDYAQALTRENEVRAAQG
;
A
#
# COMPACT_ATOMS: atom_id res chain seq x y z
N MET A 1 -16.38 21.09 -13.89
CA MET A 1 -16.05 20.92 -12.46
C MET A 1 -17.03 19.95 -11.83
N PRO A 2 -16.57 18.93 -11.07
CA PRO A 2 -17.43 17.98 -10.38
C PRO A 2 -18.50 18.67 -9.53
N GLN A 3 -19.73 18.17 -9.58
CA GLN A 3 -20.86 18.75 -8.85
C GLN A 3 -21.35 17.88 -7.70
N GLY A 4 -20.87 16.63 -7.62
CA GLY A 4 -21.34 15.63 -6.66
C GLY A 4 -22.79 15.23 -6.91
N VAL A 5 -23.29 14.33 -6.07
CA VAL A 5 -24.69 13.85 -6.09
C VAL A 5 -25.31 14.11 -4.71
N GLY A 6 -26.54 14.59 -4.63
CA GLY A 6 -27.24 14.70 -3.35
C GLY A 6 -28.55 15.47 -3.39
N GLU A 7 -29.27 15.39 -2.28
CA GLU A 7 -30.54 16.06 -2.03
C GLU A 7 -30.48 16.87 -0.71
N ALA A 8 -31.42 17.80 -0.53
CA ALA A 8 -31.62 18.56 0.71
C ALA A 8 -30.37 19.28 1.27
N GLY A 9 -29.51 19.80 0.38
CA GLY A 9 -28.36 20.64 0.75
C GLY A 9 -27.07 19.88 1.08
N SER A 10 -27.09 18.54 1.08
CA SER A 10 -25.87 17.71 1.17
C SER A 10 -25.42 17.25 -0.21
N LYS A 11 -24.11 17.17 -0.43
CA LYS A 11 -23.50 16.64 -1.66
C LYS A 11 -22.47 15.58 -1.33
N TRP A 12 -22.53 14.46 -2.03
CA TRP A 12 -21.59 13.36 -1.99
C TRP A 12 -20.68 13.43 -3.19
N PHE A 13 -19.39 13.16 -2.98
CA PHE A 13 -18.38 13.14 -4.02
C PHE A 13 -17.61 11.83 -3.93
N THR A 14 -17.27 11.28 -5.08
CA THR A 14 -16.28 10.21 -5.18
C THR A 14 -14.88 10.75 -4.84
N LEU A 15 -13.95 9.86 -4.49
CA LEU A 15 -12.56 10.26 -4.25
C LEU A 15 -11.95 10.95 -5.48
N GLU A 16 -12.23 10.46 -6.69
CA GLU A 16 -11.71 11.04 -7.93
C GLU A 16 -12.22 12.47 -8.15
N GLU A 17 -13.49 12.74 -7.85
CA GLU A 17 -14.06 14.08 -7.90
C GLU A 17 -13.40 15.00 -6.87
N VAL A 18 -13.21 14.52 -5.63
CA VAL A 18 -12.50 15.28 -4.58
C VAL A 18 -11.08 15.63 -5.02
N LEU A 19 -10.34 14.69 -5.60
CA LEU A 19 -8.98 14.93 -6.11
C LEU A 19 -8.98 15.93 -7.27
N THR A 20 -10.01 15.90 -8.12
CA THR A 20 -10.17 16.87 -9.22
C THR A 20 -10.45 18.27 -8.69
N LEU A 21 -11.32 18.39 -7.67
CA LEU A 21 -11.59 19.65 -6.99
C LEU A 21 -10.34 20.20 -6.32
N ARG A 22 -9.57 19.35 -5.62
CA ARG A 22 -8.29 19.74 -5.00
C ARG A 22 -7.31 20.31 -6.01
N ARG A 23 -7.09 19.63 -7.15
CA ARG A 23 -6.20 20.14 -8.21
C ARG A 23 -6.63 21.50 -8.75
N HIS A 24 -7.92 21.72 -8.95
CA HIS A 24 -8.42 23.01 -9.42
C HIS A 24 -8.25 24.11 -8.38
N PHE A 25 -8.55 23.86 -7.10
CA PHE A 25 -8.36 24.86 -6.06
C PHE A 25 -6.88 25.10 -5.72
N ASP A 26 -6.00 24.15 -5.97
CA ASP A 26 -4.56 24.37 -5.89
C ASP A 26 -4.09 25.41 -6.93
N SER A 27 -4.68 25.40 -8.13
CA SER A 27 -4.36 26.38 -9.18
C SER A 27 -5.10 27.71 -9.09
N GLU A 28 -6.36 27.71 -8.64
CA GLU A 28 -7.25 28.89 -8.71
C GLU A 28 -7.75 29.37 -7.33
N GLY A 29 -7.49 28.60 -6.27
CA GLY A 29 -8.00 28.86 -4.92
C GLY A 29 -7.13 29.82 -4.12
N SER A 30 -7.40 29.86 -2.81
CA SER A 30 -6.66 30.74 -1.91
C SER A 30 -5.26 30.21 -1.65
N ALA A 31 -4.24 31.06 -1.84
CA ALA A 31 -2.86 30.76 -1.48
C ALA A 31 -2.64 30.50 0.03
N ALA A 32 -3.62 30.82 0.88
CA ALA A 32 -3.55 30.54 2.32
C ALA A 32 -3.94 29.08 2.68
N LYS A 33 -4.34 28.25 1.72
CA LYS A 33 -4.75 26.86 1.93
C LYS A 33 -3.91 25.93 1.06
N GLU A 34 -3.49 24.80 1.63
CA GLU A 34 -2.94 23.69 0.86
C GLU A 34 -4.08 22.77 0.40
N TYR A 35 -4.21 22.59 -0.91
CA TYR A 35 -5.22 21.72 -1.51
C TYR A 35 -4.63 20.39 -1.97
N LEU A 36 -3.33 20.36 -2.30
CA LEU A 36 -2.59 19.15 -2.62
C LEU A 36 -1.50 18.86 -1.58
N PRO A 37 -1.19 17.58 -1.34
CA PRO A 37 -0.08 17.22 -0.50
C PRO A 37 1.26 17.62 -1.16
N TYR A 38 2.18 18.12 -0.34
CA TYR A 38 3.50 18.51 -0.80
C TYR A 38 4.38 17.29 -1.10
N LYS A 39 4.97 17.26 -2.30
CA LYS A 39 6.10 16.40 -2.65
C LYS A 39 7.07 17.20 -3.52
N PRO A 40 8.35 17.37 -3.12
CA PRO A 40 9.32 18.05 -3.96
C PRO A 40 9.46 17.36 -5.32
N GLU A 41 9.59 18.15 -6.38
CA GLU A 41 9.86 17.61 -7.72
C GLU A 41 11.18 16.83 -7.73
N GLY A 42 11.20 15.69 -8.41
CA GLY A 42 12.36 14.79 -8.45
C GLY A 42 12.63 13.99 -7.16
N ALA A 43 11.95 14.26 -6.05
CA ALA A 43 12.14 13.48 -4.83
C ALA A 43 11.61 12.04 -4.99
N PRO A 44 12.33 11.04 -4.44
CA PRO A 44 11.84 9.66 -4.44
C PRO A 44 10.55 9.53 -3.61
N ALA A 45 9.81 8.44 -3.84
CA ALA A 45 8.69 8.10 -2.98
C ALA A 45 9.16 7.89 -1.52
N LYS A 46 8.36 8.31 -0.55
CA LYS A 46 8.59 7.94 0.85
C LYS A 46 8.22 6.46 1.01
N ILE A 47 9.17 5.66 1.50
CA ILE A 47 8.99 4.23 1.71
C ILE A 47 8.76 3.98 3.19
N VAL A 48 7.67 3.29 3.52
CA VAL A 48 7.33 2.88 4.88
C VAL A 48 7.18 1.36 4.88
N ALA A 49 7.92 0.70 5.76
CA ALA A 49 7.81 -0.74 5.98
C ALA A 49 7.11 -1.01 7.31
N VAL A 50 6.01 -1.77 7.26
CA VAL A 50 5.30 -2.22 8.46
C VAL A 50 5.71 -3.66 8.74
N ALA A 51 6.66 -3.85 9.63
CA ALA A 51 7.18 -5.16 10.02
C ALA A 51 6.87 -5.46 11.50
N ASN A 52 6.58 -6.72 11.81
CA ASN A 52 6.38 -7.22 13.17
C ASN A 52 6.52 -8.75 13.19
N PHE A 53 7.27 -9.28 14.16
CA PHE A 53 7.70 -10.68 14.22
C PHE A 53 6.61 -11.69 14.66
N LYS A 54 5.40 -11.24 15.03
CA LYS A 54 4.32 -12.10 15.52
C LYS A 54 3.13 -12.15 14.56
N GLY A 55 2.56 -13.33 14.32
CA GLY A 55 1.27 -13.49 13.66
C GLY A 55 0.14 -12.77 14.42
N GLY A 56 -0.82 -12.16 13.71
CA GLY A 56 -1.94 -11.44 14.35
C GLY A 56 -1.58 -10.11 15.00
N SER A 57 -0.39 -9.55 14.75
CA SER A 57 0.09 -8.30 15.36
C SER A 57 -0.45 -7.01 14.70
N GLY A 58 -1.51 -7.08 13.90
CA GLY A 58 -2.13 -5.93 13.23
C GLY A 58 -1.34 -5.31 12.06
N LYS A 59 -0.29 -5.96 11.53
CA LYS A 59 0.56 -5.42 10.42
C LYS A 59 -0.27 -4.97 9.22
N THR A 60 -1.05 -5.90 8.67
CA THR A 60 -1.86 -5.68 7.46
C THR A 60 -2.87 -4.59 7.70
N THR A 61 -3.59 -4.62 8.82
CA THR A 61 -4.57 -3.59 9.19
C THR A 61 -3.95 -2.21 9.31
N THR A 62 -2.81 -2.10 9.99
CA THR A 62 -2.09 -0.82 10.14
C THR A 62 -1.59 -0.31 8.79
N CYS A 63 -0.99 -1.18 7.97
CA CYS A 63 -0.52 -0.82 6.64
C CYS A 63 -1.67 -0.36 5.74
N ALA A 64 -2.81 -1.07 5.77
CA ALA A 64 -3.98 -0.74 4.98
C ALA A 64 -4.57 0.62 5.37
N HIS A 65 -4.80 0.86 6.66
CA HIS A 65 -5.32 2.15 7.12
C HIS A 65 -4.36 3.30 6.87
N LEU A 66 -3.05 3.09 7.03
CA LEU A 66 -2.05 4.11 6.69
C LEU A 66 -2.11 4.45 5.20
N ALA A 67 -2.16 3.44 4.33
CA ALA A 67 -2.25 3.63 2.88
C ALA A 67 -3.54 4.34 2.46
N MET A 68 -4.69 3.91 3.02
CA MET A 68 -5.99 4.53 2.74
C MET A 68 -6.05 5.97 3.23
N SER A 69 -5.56 6.27 4.43
CA SER A 69 -5.50 7.63 4.96
C SER A 69 -4.65 8.52 4.06
N ALA A 70 -3.45 8.08 3.67
CA ALA A 70 -2.60 8.84 2.77
C ALA A 70 -3.25 9.08 1.39
N ALA A 71 -3.98 8.09 0.86
CA ALA A 71 -4.73 8.26 -0.39
C ALA A 71 -5.87 9.29 -0.25
N LEU A 72 -6.60 9.27 0.87
CA LEU A 72 -7.63 10.26 1.19
C LEU A 72 -7.07 11.66 1.41
N ASP A 73 -5.82 11.78 1.89
CA ASP A 73 -5.08 13.05 1.97
C ASP A 73 -4.56 13.52 0.61
N GLY A 74 -4.74 12.72 -0.45
CA GLY A 74 -4.43 13.08 -1.82
C GLY A 74 -3.07 12.59 -2.32
N TYR A 75 -2.36 11.79 -1.54
CA TYR A 75 -1.12 11.18 -1.99
C TYR A 75 -1.38 10.06 -2.99
N LYS A 76 -0.45 9.88 -3.93
CA LYS A 76 -0.37 8.65 -4.73
C LYS A 76 0.30 7.58 -3.88
N VAL A 77 -0.42 6.50 -3.60
CA VAL A 77 0.03 5.43 -2.71
C VAL A 77 0.15 4.12 -3.48
N LEU A 78 1.25 3.40 -3.26
CA LEU A 78 1.46 2.03 -3.71
C LEU A 78 1.65 1.15 -2.47
N VAL A 79 0.89 0.06 -2.39
CA VAL A 79 1.07 -0.97 -1.37
C VAL A 79 1.73 -2.18 -2.02
N ILE A 80 2.77 -2.70 -1.39
CA ILE A 80 3.46 -3.93 -1.81
C ILE A 80 3.23 -4.97 -0.72
N ASP A 81 2.49 -6.03 -1.05
CA ASP A 81 2.25 -7.15 -0.14
C ASP A 81 3.37 -8.19 -0.29
N LEU A 82 4.17 -8.35 0.76
CA LEU A 82 5.27 -9.33 0.84
C LEU A 82 4.99 -10.38 1.93
N ASP A 83 3.72 -10.70 2.15
CA ASP A 83 3.27 -11.78 3.02
C ASP A 83 2.72 -12.93 2.16
N SER A 84 3.13 -14.17 2.45
CA SER A 84 2.62 -15.34 1.71
C SER A 84 1.13 -15.58 1.96
N GLN A 85 0.60 -15.09 3.07
CA GLN A 85 -0.84 -15.16 3.37
C GLN A 85 -1.67 -14.18 2.53
N ALA A 86 -1.03 -13.24 1.84
CA ALA A 86 -1.64 -12.27 0.92
C ALA A 86 -2.89 -11.56 1.46
N SER A 87 -2.91 -11.30 2.77
CA SER A 87 -4.07 -10.71 3.44
C SER A 87 -4.31 -9.26 2.98
N MET A 88 -3.27 -8.52 2.62
CA MET A 88 -3.44 -7.17 2.06
C MET A 88 -4.04 -7.24 0.66
N THR A 89 -3.52 -8.12 -0.19
CA THR A 89 -4.07 -8.34 -1.54
C THR A 89 -5.56 -8.65 -1.50
N SER A 90 -5.96 -9.57 -0.61
CA SER A 90 -7.37 -9.94 -0.43
C SER A 90 -8.22 -8.77 0.09
N LEU A 91 -7.71 -8.01 1.06
CA LEU A 91 -8.39 -6.84 1.61
C LEU A 91 -8.70 -5.78 0.54
N LEU A 92 -7.80 -5.63 -0.43
CA LEU A 92 -7.94 -4.68 -1.54
C LEU A 92 -8.72 -5.25 -2.74
N GLY A 93 -9.41 -6.38 -2.56
CA GLY A 93 -10.26 -6.99 -3.58
C GLY A 93 -9.51 -7.86 -4.60
N GLY A 94 -8.21 -8.10 -4.38
CA GLY A 94 -7.46 -9.07 -5.16
C GLY A 94 -7.87 -10.50 -4.82
N ARG A 95 -7.86 -11.38 -5.82
CA ARG A 95 -8.13 -12.81 -5.65
C ARG A 95 -6.80 -13.57 -5.65
N VAL A 96 -6.54 -14.31 -4.58
CA VAL A 96 -5.38 -15.18 -4.43
C VAL A 96 -5.91 -16.59 -4.22
N ASP A 97 -5.89 -17.39 -5.29
CA ASP A 97 -6.40 -18.76 -5.25
C ASP A 97 -5.36 -19.74 -4.69
N ASP A 98 -4.08 -19.38 -4.81
CA ASP A 98 -2.97 -20.23 -4.42
C ASP A 98 -1.81 -19.38 -3.85
N GLU A 99 -1.17 -19.87 -2.78
CA GLU A 99 0.01 -19.27 -2.17
C GLU A 99 1.18 -19.13 -3.18
N TRP A 100 1.24 -19.96 -4.23
CA TRP A 100 2.16 -19.83 -5.36
C TRP A 100 1.98 -18.54 -6.18
N GLN A 101 0.87 -17.83 -6.02
CA GLN A 101 0.62 -16.52 -6.64
C GLN A 101 1.13 -15.35 -5.77
N THR A 102 1.78 -15.65 -4.65
CA THR A 102 2.27 -14.66 -3.68
C THR A 102 3.80 -14.55 -3.73
N VAL A 103 4.40 -13.92 -2.71
CA VAL A 103 5.85 -13.91 -2.54
C VAL A 103 6.43 -15.29 -2.16
N PHE A 104 5.58 -16.24 -1.76
CA PHE A 104 5.99 -17.56 -1.26
C PHE A 104 6.97 -18.32 -2.15
N PRO A 105 6.81 -18.44 -3.48
CA PRO A 105 7.75 -19.20 -4.31
C PRO A 105 9.18 -18.64 -4.24
N LEU A 106 9.31 -17.33 -4.06
CA LEU A 106 10.61 -16.68 -3.91
C LEU A 106 11.25 -17.03 -2.56
N ILE A 107 10.46 -16.97 -1.48
CA ILE A 107 10.91 -17.33 -0.12
C ILE A 107 11.25 -18.82 -0.04
N ALA A 108 10.39 -19.69 -0.56
CA ALA A 108 10.58 -21.14 -0.55
C ALA A 108 11.84 -21.55 -1.33
N ARG A 109 12.07 -20.93 -2.51
CA ARG A 109 13.28 -21.15 -3.30
C ARG A 109 14.54 -20.74 -2.54
N ASP A 110 14.55 -19.54 -1.95
CA ASP A 110 15.71 -19.04 -1.20
C ASP A 110 15.99 -19.90 0.03
N TYR A 111 14.94 -20.29 0.77
CA TYR A 111 15.05 -21.19 1.91
C TYR A 111 15.60 -22.56 1.51
N ALA A 112 15.11 -23.16 0.42
CA ALA A 112 15.63 -24.44 -0.08
C ALA A 112 17.12 -24.35 -0.43
N GLN A 113 17.54 -23.29 -1.12
CA GLN A 113 18.94 -23.06 -1.45
C GLN A 113 19.81 -22.87 -0.19
N ALA A 114 19.31 -22.16 0.82
CA ALA A 114 20.00 -21.99 2.09
C ALA A 114 20.18 -23.33 2.81
N LEU A 115 19.13 -24.15 2.89
CA LEU A 115 19.16 -25.45 3.53
C LEU A 115 20.11 -26.43 2.82
N THR A 116 20.12 -26.45 1.48
CA THR A 116 21.07 -27.26 0.71
C THR A 116 22.51 -26.89 1.03
N ARG A 117 22.85 -25.59 1.01
CA ARG A 117 24.18 -25.11 1.36
C ARG A 117 24.59 -25.51 2.78
N GLU A 118 23.68 -25.39 3.75
CA GLU A 118 23.95 -25.78 5.13
C GLU A 118 24.20 -27.29 5.26
N ASN A 119 23.41 -28.11 4.57
CA ASN A 119 23.56 -29.56 4.58
C ASN A 119 24.88 -30.01 3.94
N GLU A 120 25.32 -29.36 2.85
CA GLU A 120 26.64 -29.62 2.24
C GLU A 120 27.79 -29.33 3.21
N VAL A 121 27.70 -28.22 3.95
CA VAL A 121 28.70 -27.88 4.98
C VAL A 121 28.71 -28.91 6.11
N ARG A 122 27.53 -29.32 6.61
CA ARG A 122 27.43 -30.34 7.67
C ARG A 122 27.96 -31.70 7.21
N ALA A 123 27.63 -32.13 6.00
CA ALA A 123 28.12 -33.38 5.43
C ALA A 123 29.64 -33.38 5.24
N ALA A 124 30.24 -32.22 4.95
CA ALA A 124 31.69 -32.07 4.89
C ALA A 124 32.38 -32.07 6.27
N GLN A 125 31.63 -31.85 7.35
CA GLN A 125 32.15 -31.80 8.73
C GLN A 125 32.05 -33.13 9.49
N GLY A 126 31.24 -34.08 9.04
CA GLY A 126 31.12 -35.43 9.61
C GLY A 126 29.95 -35.60 10.58
#